data_AF-A0A7J0HCG6-F1
#
_entry.id   AF-A0A7J0HCG6-F1
#
_cell.length_a   1.000
_cell.length_b   1.000
_cell.length_c   1.000
_cell.angle_alpha   90.00
_cell.angle_beta   90.00
_cell.angle_gamma   90.00
#
_symmetry.space_group_name_H-M   'P 1'
#
loop_
_entity.id
_entity.type
_entity.pdbx_description
1 polymer ?
#
loop_
_entity_poly.entity_id
_entity_poly.type
_entity_poly.pdbx_seq_one_letter_code
_entity_poly.pdbx_strand_id
1 'polypeptide(L)'
;MRSLRVFNLLLVLVVTVFLSCGYVFGKECTNIPTKLSSHGVRYELLSSNNETWKEEMFSHYHLIPTDDSAWSNLLPRKILREEDELSWLMMYRKMKNSGGFQNLQGGFLKEVSLHDVRLDPKSKHGQAQQTNLEYLLILDVDRLVWSFRKTAGLPTPGKAYGGWEAPTCELRGHFVEYPCE
;
A
#
# COMPACT_ATOMS: atom_id res chain seq x y z
N MET A 1 10.66 27.50 55.86
CA MET A 1 9.66 28.32 55.12
C MET A 1 9.97 28.55 53.64
N ARG A 2 11.20 28.87 53.22
CA ARG A 2 11.53 29.07 51.79
C ARG A 2 11.40 27.80 50.92
N SER A 3 11.83 26.64 51.42
CA SER A 3 11.76 25.36 50.69
C SER A 3 10.33 24.91 50.36
N LEU A 4 9.37 25.15 51.27
CA LEU A 4 7.97 24.77 51.07
C LEU A 4 7.29 25.66 50.01
N ARG A 5 7.68 26.93 49.91
CA ARG A 5 7.18 27.85 48.89
C ARG A 5 7.69 27.49 47.49
N VAL A 6 8.94 27.05 47.37
CA VAL A 6 9.52 26.58 46.10
C VAL A 6 8.84 25.29 45.64
N PHE A 7 8.57 24.36 46.56
CA PHE A 7 7.84 23.12 46.25
C PHE A 7 6.42 23.41 45.75
N ASN A 8 5.68 24.29 46.42
CA ASN A 8 4.33 24.68 45.99
C ASN A 8 4.32 25.40 44.63
N LEU A 9 5.31 26.26 44.36
CA LEU A 9 5.47 26.91 43.06
C LEU A 9 5.73 25.90 41.94
N LEU A 10 6.58 24.91 42.20
CA LEU A 10 6.90 23.86 41.23
C LEU A 10 5.68 22.98 40.94
N LEU A 11 4.88 22.68 41.97
CA LEU A 11 3.65 21.89 41.85
C LEU A 11 2.58 22.65 41.04
N VAL A 12 2.42 23.95 41.28
CA VAL A 12 1.52 24.80 40.47
C VAL A 12 1.97 24.85 39.02
N LEU A 13 3.28 24.97 38.77
CA LEU A 13 3.84 25.02 37.41
C LEU A 13 3.64 23.69 36.67
N VAL A 14 3.79 22.56 37.35
CA VAL A 14 3.50 21.24 36.79
C VAL A 14 2.01 21.11 36.46
N VAL A 15 1.12 21.52 37.36
CA VAL A 15 -0.33 21.46 37.14
C VAL A 15 -0.76 22.37 35.98
N THR A 16 -0.21 23.58 35.85
CA THR A 16 -0.51 24.47 34.72
C THR A 16 0.04 23.94 33.40
N VAL A 17 1.19 23.27 33.40
CA VAL A 17 1.72 22.57 32.20
C VAL A 17 0.80 21.41 31.80
N PHE A 18 0.33 20.59 32.75
CA PHE A 18 -0.61 19.51 32.45
C PHE A 18 -1.97 20.02 31.97
N LEU A 19 -2.45 21.16 32.47
CA LEU A 19 -3.71 21.79 32.03
C LEU A 19 -3.58 22.51 30.68
N SER A 20 -2.39 22.96 30.30
CA SER A 20 -2.11 23.61 29.01
C SER A 20 -1.68 22.65 27.91
N CYS A 21 -1.31 21.42 28.27
CA CYS A 21 -1.10 20.33 27.34
C CYS A 21 -2.47 19.87 26.80
N GLY A 22 -2.89 20.51 25.71
CA GLY A 22 -4.22 20.35 25.13
C GLY A 22 -4.64 18.89 24.97
N TYR A 23 -5.93 18.63 25.23
CA TYR A 23 -6.56 17.34 24.96
C TYR A 23 -6.23 16.88 23.54
N VAL A 24 -5.49 15.78 23.43
CA VAL A 24 -5.33 15.07 22.16
C VAL A 24 -6.64 14.37 21.88
N PHE A 25 -7.53 15.04 21.14
CA PHE A 25 -8.65 14.36 20.53
C PHE A 25 -8.12 13.44 19.43
N GLY A 26 -8.14 12.13 19.68
CA GLY A 26 -8.12 11.16 18.61
C GLY A 26 -9.32 11.43 17.70
N LYS A 27 -9.08 11.77 16.44
CA LYS A 27 -10.17 11.78 15.46
C LYS A 27 -10.51 10.33 15.16
N GLU A 28 -11.75 9.94 15.42
CA GLU A 28 -12.33 8.72 14.87
C GLU A 28 -12.21 8.79 13.34
N CYS A 29 -11.69 7.74 12.71
CA CYS A 29 -11.61 7.66 11.26
C CYS A 29 -13.05 7.64 10.69
N THR A 30 -13.50 8.73 10.08
CA THR A 30 -14.83 8.82 9.43
C THR A 30 -14.87 8.20 8.03
N ASN A 31 -13.78 7.56 7.58
CA ASN A 31 -13.85 6.73 6.39
C ASN A 31 -14.64 5.48 6.77
N ILE A 32 -15.93 5.44 6.45
CA ILE A 32 -16.70 4.21 6.48
C ILE A 32 -16.24 3.43 5.25
N PRO A 33 -15.37 2.40 5.38
CA PRO A 33 -14.98 1.61 4.23
C PRO A 33 -16.24 0.98 3.66
N THR A 34 -16.45 1.10 2.36
CA THR A 34 -17.59 0.45 1.71
C THR A 34 -17.48 -1.06 1.87
N LYS A 35 -18.60 -1.79 1.80
CA LYS A 35 -18.56 -3.26 1.90
C LYS A 35 -17.64 -3.88 0.83
N LEU A 36 -17.57 -3.29 -0.36
CA LEU A 36 -16.63 -3.67 -1.44
C LEU A 36 -15.18 -3.23 -1.21
N SER A 37 -14.88 -2.36 -0.24
CA SER A 37 -13.49 -2.08 0.15
C SER A 37 -12.85 -3.27 0.87
N SER A 38 -13.66 -4.20 1.40
CA SER A 38 -13.16 -5.44 1.98
C SER A 38 -12.86 -6.47 0.88
N HIS A 39 -11.60 -6.92 0.82
CA HIS A 39 -11.17 -8.01 -0.07
C HIS A 39 -11.97 -9.30 0.16
N GLY A 40 -12.39 -9.58 1.41
CA GLY A 40 -13.19 -10.77 1.72
C GLY A 40 -14.58 -10.72 1.09
N VAL A 41 -15.26 -9.56 1.20
CA VAL A 41 -16.60 -9.37 0.64
C VAL A 41 -16.56 -9.37 -0.89
N ARG A 42 -15.52 -8.78 -1.49
CA ARG A 42 -15.29 -8.83 -2.94
C ARG A 42 -15.10 -10.25 -3.43
N TYR A 43 -14.28 -11.04 -2.74
CA TYR A 43 -14.07 -12.44 -3.07
C TYR A 43 -15.36 -13.25 -2.97
N GLU A 44 -16.14 -13.11 -1.90
CA GLU A 44 -17.43 -13.78 -1.75
C GLU A 44 -18.41 -13.39 -2.87
N LEU A 45 -18.43 -12.10 -3.23
CA LEU A 45 -19.25 -11.61 -4.33
C LEU A 45 -18.86 -12.22 -5.69
N LEU A 46 -17.56 -12.25 -5.98
CA LEU A 46 -17.02 -12.77 -7.26
C LEU A 46 -17.12 -14.30 -7.37
N SER A 47 -17.00 -15.01 -6.25
CA SER A 47 -17.08 -16.49 -6.21
C SER A 47 -18.50 -17.03 -6.04
N SER A 48 -19.48 -16.17 -5.72
CA SER A 48 -20.88 -16.56 -5.58
C SER A 48 -21.53 -16.89 -6.93
N ASN A 49 -22.47 -17.83 -6.93
CA ASN A 49 -23.33 -18.15 -8.08
C ASN A 49 -24.64 -17.33 -8.07
N ASN A 50 -24.81 -16.41 -7.12
CA ASN A 50 -26.03 -15.64 -6.94
C ASN A 50 -25.98 -14.32 -7.74
N GLU A 51 -26.50 -14.35 -8.96
CA GLU A 51 -26.43 -13.21 -9.90
C GLU A 51 -27.22 -11.98 -9.44
N THR A 52 -28.37 -12.17 -8.77
CA THR A 52 -29.15 -11.04 -8.24
C THR A 52 -28.38 -10.28 -7.16
N TRP A 53 -27.65 -10.98 -6.28
CA TRP A 53 -26.81 -10.35 -5.27
C TRP A 53 -25.62 -9.61 -5.89
N LYS A 54 -25.04 -10.14 -6.98
CA LYS A 54 -24.01 -9.44 -7.77
C LYS A 54 -24.55 -8.17 -8.39
N GLU A 55 -25.69 -8.24 -9.08
CA GLU A 55 -26.32 -7.07 -9.71
C GLU A 55 -26.67 -6.00 -8.68
N GLU A 56 -27.26 -6.38 -7.55
CA GLU A 56 -27.55 -5.47 -6.44
C GLU A 56 -26.27 -4.82 -5.91
N MET A 57 -25.24 -5.61 -5.60
CA MET A 57 -23.95 -5.11 -5.12
C MET A 57 -23.14 -4.33 -6.15
N PHE A 58 -23.31 -4.53 -7.46
CA PHE A 58 -22.67 -3.68 -8.47
C PHE A 58 -23.51 -2.43 -8.78
N SER A 59 -24.84 -2.48 -8.62
CA SER A 59 -25.74 -1.33 -8.83
C SER A 59 -25.52 -0.22 -7.81
N HIS A 60 -25.17 -0.58 -6.56
CA HIS A 60 -24.88 0.38 -5.50
C HIS A 60 -23.54 1.11 -5.66
N TYR A 61 -22.66 0.60 -6.55
CA TYR A 61 -21.29 1.08 -6.69
C TYR A 61 -20.98 1.31 -8.17
N HIS A 62 -21.25 2.52 -8.63
CA HIS A 62 -20.78 2.97 -9.94
C HIS A 62 -19.25 3.04 -9.92
N LEU A 63 -18.58 2.00 -10.41
CA LEU A 63 -17.15 2.03 -10.70
C LEU A 63 -16.92 3.01 -11.86
N ILE A 64 -16.63 4.27 -11.53
CA ILE A 64 -15.97 5.18 -12.46
C ILE A 64 -14.50 5.29 -12.02
N PRO A 65 -13.53 4.85 -12.84
CA PRO A 65 -12.08 4.90 -12.56
C PRO A 65 -11.45 6.30 -12.52
N THR A 66 -12.20 7.34 -12.17
CA THR A 66 -11.69 8.72 -12.14
C THR A 66 -12.37 9.50 -11.04
N ASP A 67 -12.41 8.94 -9.84
CA ASP A 67 -12.85 9.69 -8.68
C ASP A 67 -11.71 10.61 -8.19
N ASP A 68 -11.35 11.59 -9.03
CA ASP A 68 -10.46 12.69 -8.66
C ASP A 68 -11.03 13.45 -7.44
N SER A 69 -12.35 13.32 -7.16
CA SER A 69 -13.02 13.92 -6.00
C SER A 69 -12.75 13.18 -4.68
N ALA A 70 -12.60 11.85 -4.70
CA ALA A 70 -12.19 11.09 -3.52
C ALA A 70 -10.76 11.46 -3.07
N TRP A 71 -9.86 11.74 -4.01
CA TRP A 71 -8.48 12.14 -3.74
C TRP A 71 -8.34 13.62 -3.40
N SER A 72 -9.20 14.50 -3.94
CA SER A 72 -9.24 15.91 -3.55
C SER A 72 -9.65 16.10 -2.09
N ASN A 73 -10.30 15.13 -1.47
CA ASN A 73 -10.63 15.17 -0.04
C ASN A 73 -9.44 14.84 0.88
N LEU A 74 -8.30 14.42 0.33
CA LEU A 74 -7.07 14.12 1.09
C LEU A 74 -6.15 15.35 1.27
N LEU A 75 -6.66 16.56 1.07
CA LEU A 75 -5.90 17.80 1.22
C LEU A 75 -5.19 17.85 2.58
N PRO A 76 -3.85 18.07 2.60
CA PRO A 76 -3.15 18.37 3.83
C PRO A 76 -3.80 19.56 4.53
N ARG A 77 -4.18 19.40 5.80
CA ARG A 77 -4.92 20.39 6.62
C ARG A 77 -4.28 21.80 6.70
N LYS A 78 -3.09 22.01 6.14
CA LYS A 78 -2.33 23.28 6.14
C LYS A 78 -2.61 24.17 4.93
N ILE A 79 -3.43 23.75 3.98
CA ILE A 79 -3.85 24.57 2.84
C ILE A 79 -4.96 25.51 3.31
N LEU A 80 -4.68 26.80 3.39
CA LEU A 80 -5.58 27.80 3.97
C LEU A 80 -6.27 28.71 2.92
N ARG A 81 -5.94 28.58 1.63
CA ARG A 81 -6.46 29.43 0.55
C ARG A 81 -6.91 28.61 -0.67
N GLU A 82 -8.01 29.00 -1.30
CA GLU A 82 -8.58 28.33 -2.50
C GLU A 82 -7.59 28.23 -3.68
N GLU A 83 -6.70 29.20 -3.83
CA GLU A 83 -5.64 29.20 -4.86
C GLU A 83 -4.67 28.01 -4.72
N ASP A 84 -4.41 27.57 -3.48
CA ASP A 84 -3.52 26.47 -3.20
C ASP A 84 -4.19 25.12 -3.54
N GLU A 85 -5.50 24.98 -3.35
CA GLU A 85 -6.25 23.76 -3.73
C GLU A 85 -6.16 23.48 -5.23
N LEU A 86 -6.28 24.52 -6.05
CA LEU A 86 -6.09 24.43 -7.50
C LEU A 86 -4.65 24.00 -7.86
N SER A 87 -3.66 24.54 -7.15
CA SER A 87 -2.25 24.15 -7.29
C SER A 87 -2.03 22.66 -6.96
N TRP A 88 -2.64 22.16 -5.89
CA TRP A 88 -2.56 20.75 -5.50
C TRP A 88 -3.23 19.82 -6.51
N LEU A 89 -4.42 20.18 -7.01
CA LEU A 89 -5.11 19.41 -8.04
C LEU A 89 -4.31 19.36 -9.34
N MET A 90 -3.66 20.46 -9.72
CA MET A 90 -2.78 20.48 -10.90
C MET A 90 -1.50 19.67 -10.68
N MET A 91 -0.92 19.67 -9.49
CA MET A 91 0.24 18.84 -9.15
C MET A 91 -0.12 17.35 -9.17
N TYR A 92 -1.27 16.97 -8.58
CA TYR A 92 -1.75 15.59 -8.57
C TYR A 92 -2.06 15.08 -9.98
N ARG A 93 -2.79 15.87 -10.77
CA ARG A 93 -3.06 15.57 -12.19
C ARG A 93 -1.75 15.42 -12.98
N LYS A 94 -0.75 16.26 -12.71
CA LYS A 94 0.58 16.15 -13.30
C LYS A 94 1.27 14.84 -12.89
N MET A 95 1.25 14.45 -11.62
CA MET A 95 1.81 13.17 -11.17
C MET A 95 1.13 11.97 -11.82
N LYS A 96 -0.20 11.99 -11.92
CA LYS A 96 -1.00 10.91 -12.52
C LYS A 96 -0.81 10.79 -14.03
N ASN A 97 -0.74 11.92 -14.74
CA ASN A 97 -0.59 11.96 -16.20
C ASN A 97 0.86 11.88 -16.67
N SER A 98 1.84 12.02 -15.77
CA SER A 98 3.24 11.79 -16.07
C SER A 98 3.54 10.30 -15.94
N GLY A 99 3.22 9.53 -16.98
CA GLY A 99 3.66 8.14 -17.16
C GLY A 99 5.18 8.03 -17.35
N GLY A 100 5.95 8.48 -16.37
CA GLY A 100 7.40 8.50 -16.40
C GLY A 100 7.97 9.67 -15.60
N PHE A 101 8.60 9.34 -14.48
CA PHE A 101 9.49 10.20 -13.69
C PHE A 101 10.79 10.56 -14.47
N GLN A 102 10.71 10.89 -15.76
CA GLN A 102 11.90 11.10 -16.60
C GLN A 102 12.53 12.50 -16.46
N ASN A 103 11.89 13.46 -15.78
CA ASN A 103 12.32 14.87 -15.77
C ASN A 103 12.49 15.50 -14.38
N LEU A 104 12.70 14.72 -13.33
CA LEU A 104 13.43 15.20 -12.16
C LEU A 104 14.91 14.89 -12.43
N GLN A 105 15.76 15.91 -12.43
CA GLN A 105 17.21 15.84 -12.64
C GLN A 105 17.88 14.67 -11.89
N GLY A 106 17.84 13.47 -12.46
CA GLY A 106 18.45 12.23 -11.95
C GLY A 106 19.89 12.07 -12.42
N GLY A 107 20.63 13.18 -12.55
CA GLY A 107 21.94 13.19 -13.19
C GLY A 107 23.14 13.09 -12.24
N PHE A 108 22.95 13.29 -10.94
CA PHE A 108 24.08 13.34 -9.99
C PHE A 108 24.52 11.94 -9.52
N LEU A 109 23.56 11.05 -9.25
CA LEU A 109 23.82 9.66 -8.91
C LEU A 109 23.16 8.77 -9.96
N LYS A 110 23.92 7.80 -10.46
CA LYS A 110 23.43 6.78 -11.38
C LYS A 110 23.39 5.46 -10.64
N GLU A 111 22.35 4.68 -10.91
CA GLU A 111 22.30 3.29 -10.47
C GLU A 111 23.46 2.51 -11.10
N VAL A 112 24.00 1.57 -10.34
CA VAL A 112 25.06 0.67 -10.80
C VAL A 112 24.41 -0.65 -11.14
N SER A 113 24.74 -1.20 -12.31
CA SER A 113 24.25 -2.51 -12.73
C SER A 113 24.62 -3.58 -11.70
N LEU A 114 23.68 -4.48 -11.39
CA LEU A 114 23.96 -5.64 -10.54
C LEU A 114 25.08 -6.52 -11.10
N HIS A 115 25.30 -6.52 -12.42
CA HIS A 115 26.38 -7.26 -13.07
C HIS A 115 27.78 -6.71 -12.71
N ASP A 116 27.85 -5.43 -12.35
CA ASP A 116 29.10 -4.74 -11.98
C ASP A 116 29.38 -4.81 -10.46
N VAL A 117 28.47 -5.39 -9.68
CA VAL A 117 28.55 -5.49 -8.22
C VAL A 117 28.59 -6.95 -7.79
N ARG A 118 29.70 -7.38 -7.18
CA ARG A 118 29.82 -8.73 -6.61
C ARG A 118 29.84 -8.66 -5.09
N LEU A 119 28.90 -9.36 -4.45
CA LEU A 119 28.89 -9.52 -3.00
C LEU A 119 29.94 -10.54 -2.58
N ASP A 120 30.63 -10.27 -1.48
CA ASP A 120 31.53 -11.26 -0.86
C ASP A 120 30.69 -12.43 -0.32
N PRO A 121 30.94 -13.69 -0.75
CA PRO A 121 30.22 -14.86 -0.29
C PRO A 121 30.24 -15.07 1.22
N LYS A 122 31.28 -14.60 1.92
CA LYS A 122 31.40 -14.74 3.38
C LYS A 122 30.63 -13.66 4.14
N SER A 123 30.24 -12.58 3.47
CA SER A 123 29.44 -11.51 4.06
C SER A 123 28.01 -11.97 4.36
N LYS A 124 27.31 -11.23 5.23
CA LYS A 124 25.89 -11.49 5.52
C LYS A 124 25.00 -11.36 4.27
N HIS A 125 25.32 -10.43 3.38
CA HIS A 125 24.57 -10.22 2.14
C HIS A 125 24.83 -11.35 1.12
N GLY A 126 26.07 -11.85 1.03
CA GLY A 126 26.39 -13.01 0.19
C GLY A 126 25.69 -14.28 0.65
N GLN A 127 25.64 -14.52 1.97
CA GLN A 127 24.87 -15.63 2.55
C GLN A 127 23.37 -15.49 2.24
N ALA A 128 22.79 -14.30 2.44
CA ALA A 128 21.39 -14.04 2.14
C ALA A 128 21.05 -14.21 0.65
N GLN A 129 21.92 -13.75 -0.26
CA GLN A 129 21.76 -13.96 -1.70
C GLN A 129 21.74 -15.45 -2.04
N GLN A 130 22.66 -16.23 -1.49
CA GLN A 130 22.72 -17.67 -1.73
C GLN A 130 21.48 -18.40 -1.20
N THR A 131 21.04 -18.09 0.03
CA THR A 131 19.82 -18.67 0.60
C THR A 131 18.58 -18.30 -0.23
N ASN A 132 18.49 -17.06 -0.71
CA ASN A 132 17.38 -16.64 -1.57
C ASN A 132 17.40 -17.38 -2.92
N LEU A 133 18.58 -17.56 -3.52
CA LEU A 133 18.74 -18.34 -4.75
C LEU A 133 18.27 -19.79 -4.55
N GLU A 134 18.70 -20.44 -3.47
CA GLU A 134 18.27 -21.80 -3.14
C GLU A 134 16.76 -21.89 -2.95
N TYR A 135 16.16 -20.92 -2.24
CA TYR A 135 14.72 -20.84 -2.09
C TYR A 135 13.99 -20.73 -3.43
N LEU A 136 14.44 -19.85 -4.33
CA LEU A 136 13.83 -19.67 -5.65
C LEU A 136 13.91 -20.94 -6.50
N LEU A 137 15.02 -21.68 -6.43
CA LEU A 137 15.20 -22.94 -7.16
C LEU A 137 14.35 -24.10 -6.64
N ILE A 138 13.85 -24.02 -5.40
CA ILE A 138 12.93 -25.01 -4.83
C ILE A 138 11.50 -24.82 -5.35
N LEU A 139 11.16 -23.63 -5.86
CA LEU A 139 9.80 -23.33 -6.30
C LEU A 139 9.47 -24.03 -7.63
N ASP A 140 8.26 -24.61 -7.68
CA ASP A 140 7.73 -25.27 -8.85
C ASP A 140 7.11 -24.23 -9.79
N VAL A 141 7.77 -24.03 -10.92
CA VAL A 141 7.38 -23.04 -11.94
C VAL A 141 5.96 -23.31 -12.46
N ASP A 142 5.56 -24.56 -12.65
CA ASP A 142 4.22 -24.88 -13.18
C ASP A 142 3.11 -24.47 -12.21
N ARG A 143 3.39 -24.56 -10.91
CA ARG A 143 2.45 -24.14 -9.86
C ARG A 143 2.44 -22.62 -9.67
N LEU A 144 3.57 -21.95 -9.88
CA LEU A 144 3.66 -20.48 -9.86
C LEU A 144 2.86 -19.85 -11.01
N VAL A 145 3.01 -20.37 -12.23
CA VAL A 145 2.32 -19.83 -13.41
C VAL A 145 0.87 -20.33 -13.55
N TRP A 146 0.40 -21.15 -12.62
CA TRP A 146 -0.92 -21.79 -12.68
C TRP A 146 -2.05 -20.77 -12.86
N SER A 147 -2.05 -19.68 -12.09
CA SER A 147 -3.08 -18.64 -12.13
C SER A 147 -3.12 -17.88 -13.46
N PHE A 148 -1.95 -17.65 -14.07
CA PHE A 148 -1.83 -17.02 -15.38
C PHE A 148 -2.38 -17.93 -16.48
N ARG A 149 -1.98 -19.20 -16.47
CA ARG A 149 -2.50 -20.22 -17.41
C ARG A 149 -4.02 -20.38 -17.27
N LYS A 150 -4.55 -20.41 -16.04
CA LYS A 150 -5.98 -20.53 -15.79
C LYS A 150 -6.76 -19.35 -16.35
N THR A 151 -6.26 -18.12 -16.13
CA THR A 151 -6.88 -16.89 -16.64
C THR A 151 -6.82 -16.81 -18.16
N ALA A 152 -5.74 -17.28 -18.77
CA ALA A 152 -5.58 -17.34 -20.23
C ALA A 152 -6.36 -18.49 -20.90
N GLY A 153 -7.08 -19.33 -20.14
CA GLY A 153 -7.80 -20.49 -20.68
C GLY A 153 -6.88 -21.61 -21.17
N LEU A 154 -5.62 -21.63 -20.74
CA LEU A 154 -4.63 -22.64 -21.11
C LEU A 154 -4.68 -23.85 -20.17
N PRO A 155 -4.15 -25.02 -20.58
CA PRO A 155 -3.99 -26.17 -19.71
C PRO A 155 -3.15 -25.82 -18.46
N THR A 156 -3.70 -26.12 -17.28
CA THR A 156 -3.05 -25.86 -15.99
C THR A 156 -2.63 -27.19 -15.35
N PRO A 157 -1.41 -27.68 -15.60
CA PRO A 157 -0.91 -28.88 -14.93
C PRO A 157 -0.76 -28.64 -13.43
N GLY A 158 -1.06 -29.66 -12.63
CA GLY A 158 -0.90 -29.62 -11.18
C GLY A 158 -1.92 -28.74 -10.45
N LYS A 159 -1.55 -28.30 -9.25
CA LYS A 159 -2.38 -27.51 -8.33
C LYS A 159 -1.69 -26.20 -8.01
N ALA A 160 -2.48 -25.11 -8.00
CA ALA A 160 -2.02 -23.80 -7.53
C ALA A 160 -1.31 -23.87 -6.17
N TYR A 161 -0.45 -22.90 -5.91
CA TYR A 161 0.05 -22.66 -4.56
C TYR A 161 -1.09 -22.23 -3.62
N GLY A 162 -0.85 -22.34 -2.31
CA GLY A 162 -1.81 -21.94 -1.28
C GLY A 162 -1.59 -20.50 -0.82
N GLY A 163 -2.21 -20.13 0.29
CA GLY A 163 -2.02 -18.81 0.89
C GLY A 163 -2.44 -17.69 -0.07
N TRP A 164 -1.55 -16.73 -0.31
CA TRP A 164 -1.81 -15.58 -1.18
C TRP A 164 -1.84 -15.96 -2.68
N GLU A 165 -1.32 -17.14 -3.03
CA GLU A 165 -1.36 -17.67 -4.40
C GLU A 165 -2.52 -18.66 -4.64
N ALA A 166 -3.42 -18.80 -3.66
CA ALA A 166 -4.60 -19.64 -3.80
C ALA A 166 -5.47 -19.15 -4.98
N PRO A 167 -6.16 -20.05 -5.72
CA PRO A 167 -7.02 -19.66 -6.84
C PRO A 167 -8.11 -18.65 -6.45
N THR A 168 -8.48 -18.67 -5.18
CA THR A 168 -9.49 -17.85 -4.54
C THR A 168 -8.94 -16.53 -4.02
N CYS A 169 -7.63 -16.34 -3.95
CA CYS A 169 -7.05 -15.10 -3.45
C CYS A 169 -6.96 -14.05 -4.57
N GLU A 170 -7.22 -12.79 -4.26
CA GLU A 170 -7.07 -11.66 -5.19
C GLU A 170 -5.60 -11.29 -5.42
N LEU A 171 -4.70 -11.68 -4.51
CA LEU A 171 -3.25 -11.41 -4.60
C LEU A 171 -2.48 -12.44 -5.43
N ARG A 172 -3.17 -13.42 -6.01
CA ARG A 172 -2.55 -14.47 -6.83
C ARG A 172 -1.80 -13.86 -8.02
N GLY A 173 -0.62 -14.39 -8.33
CA GLY A 173 0.26 -13.93 -9.39
C GLY A 173 1.24 -12.83 -8.99
N HIS A 174 0.99 -12.13 -7.88
CA HIS A 174 1.87 -11.06 -7.39
C HIS A 174 3.28 -11.56 -7.12
N PHE A 175 3.45 -12.79 -6.60
CA PHE A 175 4.78 -13.34 -6.33
C PHE A 175 5.63 -13.49 -7.60
N VAL A 176 5.02 -13.74 -8.76
CA VAL A 176 5.71 -14.00 -10.04
C VAL A 176 6.00 -12.72 -10.82
N GLU A 177 5.29 -11.62 -10.55
CA GLU A 177 5.54 -10.33 -11.19
C GLU A 177 6.93 -9.76 -10.83
N TYR A 178 7.43 -9.98 -9.61
CA TYR A 178 8.73 -9.48 -9.15
C TYR A 178 9.99 -10.22 -9.63
N PRO A 179 10.02 -11.56 -9.79
CA PRO A 179 11.24 -12.29 -10.16
C PRO A 179 11.61 -12.25 -11.66
N CYS A 180 10.82 -11.62 -12.53
CA CYS A 180 11.05 -11.64 -13.98
C CYS A 180 11.71 -10.39 -14.58
N GLU A 181 12.28 -9.49 -13.77
CA GLU A 181 13.16 -8.41 -14.24
C GLU A 181 14.64 -8.82 -14.31
#